data_AF-A0AAJ2U4Y1-F1
#
_entry.id   AF-A0AAJ2U4Y1-F1
#
_cell.length_a   1.000
_cell.length_b   1.000
_cell.length_c   1.000
_cell.angle_alpha   90.00
_cell.angle_beta   90.00
_cell.angle_gamma   90.00
#
_symmetry.space_group_name_H-M   'P 1'
#
loop_
_entity.id
_entity.type
_entity.pdbx_description
1 polymer ?
#
loop_
_entity_poly.entity_id
_entity_poly.type
_entity_poly.pdbx_seq_one_letter_code
_entity_poly.pdbx_strand_id
1 'polypeptide(L)' 'YKDVRSRFVKRDFPQIKQYLWKEMFGSQSYCLLTTGSAPIETIRKYIEPQGK' A
#
# COMPACT_ATOMS: atom_id res chain seq x y z
N TYR A 1 -7.80 0.94 -6.33
CA TYR A 1 -7.57 1.34 -4.91
C TYR A 1 -6.29 2.15 -4.74
N LYS A 2 -5.12 1.62 -5.14
CA LYS A 2 -3.84 2.35 -5.11
C LYS A 2 -3.87 3.68 -5.86
N ASP A 3 -4.50 3.73 -7.04
CA ASP A 3 -4.51 4.94 -7.86
C ASP A 3 -5.37 6.06 -7.28
N VAL A 4 -6.55 5.71 -6.74
CA VAL A 4 -7.46 6.70 -6.13
C VAL A 4 -6.80 7.34 -4.91
N ARG A 5 -6.20 6.53 -4.02
CA ARG A 5 -5.46 7.04 -2.85
C ARG A 5 -4.28 7.90 -3.28
N SER A 6 -3.51 7.46 -4.27
CA SER A 6 -2.38 8.22 -4.82
C SER A 6 -2.82 9.59 -5.32
N ARG A 7 -3.95 9.69 -6.05
CA ARG A 7 -4.49 10.98 -6.52
C ARG A 7 -4.88 11.90 -5.37
N PHE A 8 -5.59 11.40 -4.36
CA PHE A 8 -6.00 12.23 -3.22
C PHE A 8 -4.80 12.77 -2.43
N VAL A 9 -3.83 11.92 -2.11
CA VAL A 9 -2.66 12.37 -1.33
C VAL A 9 -1.83 13.42 -2.08
N LYS A 10 -1.66 13.28 -3.41
CA LYS A 10 -0.96 14.30 -4.22
C LYS A 10 -1.73 15.62 -4.33
N ARG A 11 -3.06 15.56 -4.25
CA ARG A 11 -3.92 16.76 -4.29
C ARG A 11 -3.84 17.51 -2.96
N ASP A 12 -3.96 16.78 -1.86
CA ASP A 12 -4.03 17.37 -0.53
C ASP A 12 -2.63 17.76 -0.01
N PHE A 13 -1.56 17.11 -0.51
CA PHE A 13 -0.17 17.39 -0.19
C PHE A 13 0.69 17.47 -1.46
N PRO A 14 0.71 18.61 -2.17
CA PRO A 14 1.48 18.73 -3.41
C PRO A 14 3.00 18.64 -3.19
N GLN A 15 3.49 19.01 -2.00
CA GLN A 15 4.91 18.99 -1.65
C GLN A 15 5.53 17.60 -1.64
N ILE A 16 4.74 16.51 -1.61
CA ILE A 16 5.30 15.16 -1.61
C ILE A 16 5.82 14.73 -2.99
N LYS A 17 5.37 15.38 -4.07
CA LYS A 17 5.82 15.07 -5.44
C LYS A 17 7.34 15.11 -5.61
N GLN A 18 8.03 15.99 -4.86
CA GLN A 18 9.49 16.11 -4.91
C GLN A 18 10.23 14.88 -4.34
N TYR A 19 9.57 14.10 -3.50
CA TYR A 19 10.14 12.90 -2.87
C TYR A 19 9.73 11.60 -3.58
N LEU A 20 8.88 11.68 -4.60
CA LEU A 20 8.36 10.51 -5.31
C LEU A 20 9.12 10.28 -6.61
N TRP A 21 9.68 9.08 -6.76
CA TRP A 21 10.26 8.66 -8.03
C TRP A 21 9.16 8.50 -9.10
N LYS A 22 9.27 9.24 -10.21
CA LYS A 22 8.26 9.30 -11.28
C LYS A 22 6.84 9.64 -10.78
N GLU A 23 6.75 10.42 -9.70
CA GLU A 23 5.50 10.75 -9.02
C GLU A 23 4.68 9.52 -8.57
N MET A 24 5.25 8.32 -8.42
CA MET A 24 4.51 7.13 -8.01
C MET A 24 4.73 6.77 -6.54
N PHE A 25 3.63 6.56 -5.81
CA PHE A 25 3.63 6.09 -4.42
C PHE A 25 4.00 4.61 -4.26
N GLY A 26 4.04 3.85 -5.35
CA GLY A 26 4.36 2.43 -5.30
C GLY A 26 4.44 1.84 -6.70
N SER A 27 4.91 0.60 -6.79
CA SER A 27 4.91 -0.15 -8.04
C SER A 27 3.48 -0.39 -8.56
N GLN A 28 3.35 -0.48 -9.89
CA GLN A 28 2.13 -0.93 -10.57
C GLN A 28 1.76 -2.38 -10.20
N SER A 29 2.70 -3.14 -9.63
CA SER A 29 2.42 -4.48 -9.13
C SER A 29 1.42 -4.45 -7.98
N TYR A 30 0.54 -5.45 -7.96
CA TYR A 30 -0.38 -5.72 -6.87
C TYR A 30 -0.21 -7.17 -6.46
N CYS A 31 -0.25 -7.42 -5.15
CA CYS A 31 -0.30 -8.77 -4.60
C CYS A 31 -1.75 -9.03 -4.24
N LEU A 32 -2.41 -9.92 -4.98
CA LEU A 32 -3.75 -10.38 -4.67
C LEU A 32 -3.62 -11.76 -4.04
N LEU A 33 -3.80 -11.82 -2.71
CA LEU A 33 -3.78 -13.07 -1.95
C LEU A 33 -5.21 -13.54 -1.74
N THR A 34 -5.50 -14.77 -2.16
CA THR A 34 -6.73 -15.45 -1.79
C THR A 34 -6.55 -16.02 -0.39
N THR A 35 -7.22 -15.43 0.60
CA THR A 35 -7.29 -16.01 1.94
C THR A 35 -8.36 -17.10 1.92
N GLY A 36 -7.98 -18.31 1.53
CA GLY A 36 -8.80 -19.49 1.73
C GLY A 36 -8.96 -19.72 3.23
N SER A 37 -10.17 -19.55 3.76
CA SER A 37 -10.65 -19.82 5.14
C SER A 37 -9.74 -19.38 6.31
N ALA A 38 -8.66 -18.64 6.07
CA ALA A 38 -7.73 -18.20 7.08
C ALA A 38 -8.27 -16.87 7.66
N PRO A 39 -8.66 -16.85 8.94
CA PRO A 39 -9.21 -15.66 9.55
C PRO A 39 -8.19 -14.52 9.59
N ILE A 40 -8.70 -13.29 9.60
CA ILE A 40 -7.92 -12.04 9.61
C ILE A 40 -6.84 -12.01 10.72
N GLU A 41 -7.06 -12.72 11.82
CA GLU A 41 -6.12 -12.86 12.94
C GLU A 41 -4.82 -13.57 12.55
N THR A 42 -4.89 -14.58 11.69
CA THR A 42 -3.71 -15.32 11.21
C THR A 42 -2.81 -14.42 10.37
N ILE A 43 -3.41 -13.59 9.53
CA ILE A 43 -2.69 -12.61 8.69
C ILE A 43 -2.03 -11.56 9.58
N ARG A 44 -2.74 -11.08 10.62
CA ARG A 44 -2.21 -10.10 11.56
C ARG A 44 -0.97 -10.62 12.29
N LYS A 45 -1.02 -11.86 12.80
CA LYS A 45 0.13 -12.52 13.45
C LYS A 45 1.31 -12.75 12.49
N TYR A 46 1.05 -12.96 11.20
CA TYR A 46 2.11 -13.15 10.21
C TYR A 46 2.84 -11.85 9.83
N ILE A 47 2.12 -10.73 9.75
CA ILE A 47 2.68 -9.43 9.33
C ILE A 47 3.39 -8.70 10.47
N GLU A 48 2.91 -8.84 11.71
CA GLU A 48 3.45 -8.16 12.90
C GLU A 48 4.97 -8.35 13.11
N PRO A 49 5.57 -9.56 12.97
CA PRO A 49 7.01 -9.74 13.11
C PRO A 49 7.84 -9.33 11.88
N GLN A 50 7.23 -9.05 10.71
CA GLN A 50 7.96 -8.74 9.47
C GLN A 50 8.42 -7.28 9.35
N GLY A 51 7.95 -6.42 10.26
CA GLY A 51 8.41 -5.04 10.39
C GLY A 51 9.63 -4.87 11.32
N LYS A 52 10.24 -5.98 11.78
CA LYS A 52 11.51 -6.00 12.53
C LYS A 52 12.69 -6.20 11.61
#